data_AF-A0A7J3JBF9-F1
#
_entry.id   AF-A0A7J3JBF9-F1
#
_cell.length_a   1.000
_cell.length_b   1.000
_cell.length_c   1.000
_cell.angle_alpha   90.00
_cell.angle_beta   90.00
_cell.angle_gamma   90.00
#
_symmetry.space_group_name_H-M   'P 1'
#
loop_
_entity.id
_entity.type
_entity.pdbx_description
1 polymer ?
#
loop_
_entity_poly.entity_id
_entity_poly.type
_entity_poly.pdbx_seq_one_letter_code
_entity_poly.pdbx_strand_id
1 'polypeptide(L)'
;MTKVTVYLDDEVWGNFKTQVFKKHGSLRKLSYEVERILRNETVDDEIASTFKKLGIPKKETSSKEIREKRPTLKGPPSEEIISAMRHKRVA
;
A
#
# COMPACT_ATOMS: atom_id res chain seq x y z
N MET A 1 -7.46 -13.89 -22.01
CA MET A 1 -7.75 -14.65 -20.78
C MET A 1 -7.59 -16.12 -21.09
N THR A 2 -6.86 -16.87 -20.27
CA THR A 2 -6.77 -18.32 -20.37
C THR A 2 -7.88 -18.96 -19.56
N LYS A 3 -8.48 -20.05 -20.05
CA LYS A 3 -9.47 -20.81 -19.28
C LYS A 3 -8.74 -21.61 -18.20
N VAL A 4 -9.16 -21.46 -16.95
CA VAL A 4 -8.65 -22.23 -15.80
C VAL A 4 -9.80 -23.01 -15.19
N THR A 5 -9.54 -24.22 -14.75
CA THR A 5 -10.47 -25.07 -14.00
C THR A 5 -9.97 -25.17 -12.56
N VAL A 6 -10.84 -24.89 -11.60
CA VAL A 6 -10.56 -25.00 -10.17
C VAL A 6 -11.62 -25.90 -9.54
N TYR A 7 -11.20 -26.76 -8.62
CA TYR A 7 -12.11 -27.55 -7.80
C TYR A 7 -12.43 -26.78 -6.53
N LEU A 8 -13.72 -26.57 -6.26
CA LEU A 8 -14.22 -25.85 -5.10
C LEU A 8 -15.32 -26.70 -4.46
N ASP A 9 -15.44 -26.57 -3.15
CA ASP A 9 -16.56 -27.14 -2.42
C ASP A 9 -17.89 -26.53 -2.90
N ASP A 10 -18.91 -27.37 -3.04
CA ASP A 10 -20.21 -26.98 -3.61
C ASP A 10 -20.96 -25.97 -2.72
N GLU A 11 -20.85 -26.11 -1.39
CA GLU A 11 -21.51 -25.20 -0.45
C GLU A 11 -20.85 -23.82 -0.50
N VAL A 12 -19.52 -23.80 -0.50
CA VAL A 12 -18.72 -22.56 -0.61
C VAL A 12 -19.03 -21.86 -1.95
N TRP A 13 -19.06 -22.62 -3.04
CA TRP A 13 -19.35 -22.07 -4.37
C TRP A 13 -20.79 -21.56 -4.49
N GLY A 14 -21.77 -22.25 -3.90
CA GLY A 14 -23.17 -21.83 -3.86
C GLY A 14 -23.36 -20.51 -3.10
N ASN A 15 -22.73 -20.38 -1.94
CA ASN A 15 -22.76 -19.15 -1.14
C ASN A 15 -22.13 -17.97 -1.91
N PHE A 16 -20.98 -18.21 -2.54
CA PHE A 16 -20.31 -17.20 -3.34
C PHE A 16 -21.16 -16.70 -4.51
N LYS A 17 -21.79 -17.60 -5.29
CA LYS A 17 -22.70 -17.21 -6.38
C LYS A 17 -23.83 -16.33 -5.90
N THR A 18 -24.42 -16.66 -4.76
CA THR A 18 -25.51 -15.90 -4.16
C THR A 18 -25.08 -14.47 -3.83
N GLN A 19 -23.88 -14.31 -3.25
CA GLN A 19 -23.33 -12.98 -2.93
C GLN A 19 -23.01 -12.17 -4.19
N VAL A 20 -22.41 -12.79 -5.20
CA VAL A 20 -22.11 -12.14 -6.49
C VAL A 20 -23.41 -11.69 -7.17
N PHE A 21 -24.44 -12.54 -7.16
CA PHE A 21 -25.75 -12.20 -7.70
C PHE A 21 -26.41 -11.06 -6.93
N LYS A 22 -26.37 -11.08 -5.59
CA LYS A 22 -26.89 -9.97 -4.76
C LYS A 22 -26.19 -8.64 -5.06
N LYS A 23 -24.88 -8.66 -5.33
CA LYS A 23 -24.10 -7.45 -5.59
C LYS A 23 -24.29 -6.89 -7.00
N HIS A 24 -24.33 -7.75 -8.02
CA HIS A 24 -24.32 -7.33 -9.44
C HIS A 24 -25.64 -7.57 -10.17
N GLY A 25 -26.61 -8.24 -9.56
CA GLY A 25 -27.83 -8.71 -10.21
C GLY A 25 -27.60 -9.77 -11.29
N SER A 26 -26.38 -10.31 -11.41
CA SER A 26 -26.01 -11.25 -12.48
C SER A 26 -24.83 -12.14 -12.12
N LEU A 27 -24.90 -13.41 -12.56
CA LEU A 27 -23.79 -14.36 -12.46
C LEU A 27 -22.72 -14.17 -13.54
N ARG A 28 -22.94 -13.29 -14.53
CA ARG A 28 -21.93 -12.98 -15.57
C ARG A 28 -20.65 -12.36 -14.99
N LYS A 29 -20.70 -11.88 -13.75
CA LYS A 29 -19.56 -11.29 -13.02
C LYS A 29 -18.82 -12.27 -12.12
N LEU A 30 -19.14 -13.57 -12.15
CA LEU A 30 -18.45 -14.58 -11.32
C LEU A 30 -16.94 -14.63 -11.57
N SER A 31 -16.52 -14.73 -12.82
CA SER A 31 -15.09 -14.78 -13.16
C SER A 31 -14.34 -13.51 -12.73
N TYR A 32 -14.97 -12.35 -12.90
CA TYR A 32 -14.44 -11.06 -12.45
C TYR A 32 -14.26 -11.00 -10.93
N GLU A 33 -15.25 -11.48 -10.18
CA GLU A 33 -15.20 -11.49 -8.71
C GLU A 33 -14.16 -12.48 -8.18
N VAL A 34 -14.03 -13.66 -8.77
CA VAL A 34 -12.97 -14.63 -8.44
C VAL A 34 -11.59 -14.04 -8.72
N GLU A 35 -11.39 -13.45 -9.89
CA GLU A 35 -10.13 -12.82 -10.26
C GLU A 35 -9.78 -11.66 -9.32
N ARG A 36 -10.77 -10.85 -8.92
CA ARG A 36 -10.54 -9.75 -7.98
C ARG A 36 -10.09 -10.25 -6.61
N ILE A 37 -10.70 -11.31 -6.08
CA ILE A 37 -10.31 -11.88 -4.78
C ILE A 37 -8.87 -12.39 -4.85
N LEU A 38 -8.56 -13.21 -5.87
CA LEU A 38 -7.21 -13.75 -6.04
C LEU A 38 -6.16 -12.65 -6.18
N ARG A 39 -6.45 -11.59 -6.95
CA ARG A 39 -5.56 -10.43 -7.10
C ARG A 39 -5.42 -9.64 -5.81
N ASN A 40 -6.49 -9.39 -5.09
CA ASN A 40 -6.42 -8.64 -3.83
C ASN A 40 -5.60 -9.39 -2.78
N GLU A 41 -5.76 -10.72 -2.68
CA GLU A 41 -4.99 -11.55 -1.76
C GLU A 41 -3.51 -11.68 -2.17
N THR A 42 -3.20 -11.74 -3.47
CA THR A 42 -1.80 -11.79 -3.94
C THR A 42 -1.10 -10.44 -3.88
N VAL A 43 -1.82 -9.33 -4.06
CA VAL A 43 -1.25 -7.97 -4.01
C VAL A 43 -0.75 -7.62 -2.61
N ASP A 44 -1.43 -8.05 -1.53
CA ASP A 44 -0.94 -7.81 -0.17
C ASP A 44 0.40 -8.53 0.09
N ASP A 45 0.60 -9.72 -0.48
CA ASP A 45 1.86 -10.45 -0.39
C ASP A 45 2.96 -9.85 -1.30
N GLU A 46 2.62 -9.39 -2.51
CA GLU A 46 3.57 -8.71 -3.40
C GLU A 46 4.00 -7.35 -2.85
N ILE A 47 3.06 -6.57 -2.32
CA ILE A 47 3.32 -5.29 -1.64
C ILE A 47 4.16 -5.53 -0.38
N ALA A 48 3.82 -6.52 0.44
CA ALA A 48 4.64 -6.87 1.61
C ALA A 48 6.06 -7.34 1.21
N SER A 49 6.19 -8.10 0.12
CA SER A 49 7.48 -8.58 -0.37
C SER A 49 8.34 -7.45 -0.96
N THR A 50 7.74 -6.46 -1.62
CA THR A 50 8.43 -5.30 -2.18
C THR A 50 8.83 -4.31 -1.11
N PHE A 51 7.99 -4.04 -0.11
CA PHE A 51 8.38 -3.25 1.07
C PHE A 51 9.55 -3.90 1.83
N LYS A 52 9.56 -5.23 1.95
CA LYS A 52 10.69 -5.97 2.53
C LYS A 52 11.99 -5.80 1.71
N LYS A 53 11.91 -5.85 0.38
CA LYS A 53 13.06 -5.60 -0.51
C LYS A 53 13.58 -4.17 -0.43
N LEU A 54 12.70 -3.20 -0.19
CA LEU A 54 13.02 -1.78 -0.03
C LEU A 54 13.48 -1.41 1.39
N GLY A 55 13.58 -2.38 2.31
CA GLY A 55 13.98 -2.14 3.70
C GLY A 55 12.96 -1.34 4.51
N ILE A 56 11.73 -1.21 4.02
CA ILE A 56 10.64 -0.52 4.70
C ILE A 56 9.99 -1.52 5.66
N PRO A 57 10.07 -1.31 6.98
CA PRO A 57 9.50 -2.25 7.94
C PRO A 57 7.98 -2.27 7.80
N LYS A 58 7.39 -3.48 7.82
CA LYS A 58 5.92 -3.73 7.74
C LYS A 58 5.12 -3.07 8.88
N LYS A 59 5.78 -2.43 9.85
CA LYS A 59 5.12 -1.85 11.01
C LYS A 59 4.41 -0.57 10.58
N GLU A 60 3.10 -0.50 10.83
CA GLU A 60 2.30 0.73 10.73
C GLU A 60 2.79 1.73 11.78
N THR A 61 3.95 2.34 11.57
CA THR A 61 4.38 3.48 12.37
C THR A 61 3.56 4.68 11.93
N SER A 62 2.84 5.28 12.88
CA SER A 62 2.07 6.49 12.60
C SER A 62 2.98 7.58 12.03
N SER A 63 2.43 8.45 11.20
CA SER A 63 3.19 9.55 10.59
C SER A 63 3.86 10.47 11.61
N LYS A 64 3.33 10.52 12.85
CA LYS A 64 3.92 11.24 13.98
C LYS A 64 5.21 10.57 14.47
N GLU A 65 5.22 9.26 14.68
CA GLU A 65 6.40 8.51 15.13
C GLU A 65 7.56 8.58 14.13
N ILE A 66 7.26 8.62 12.83
CA ILE A 66 8.28 8.78 11.77
C ILE A 66 8.92 10.17 11.83
N ARG A 67 8.12 11.21 12.11
CA ARG A 67 8.61 12.59 12.23
C ARG A 67 9.52 12.76 13.44
N GLU A 68 9.19 12.13 14.56
CA GLU A 68 9.99 12.18 15.79
C GLU A 68 11.34 11.46 15.65
N LYS A 69 11.39 10.36 14.90
CA LYS A 69 12.64 9.61 14.65
C LYS A 69 13.52 10.19 13.55
N ARG A 70 13.06 11.23 12.83
CA ARG A 70 13.84 11.80 11.73
C ARG A 70 15.11 12.47 12.28
N PRO A 71 16.29 12.21 11.70
CA PRO A 71 17.50 12.92 12.08
C PRO A 71 17.30 14.43 11.93
N THR A 72 17.55 15.18 12.99
CA THR A 72 17.57 16.63 12.91
C THR A 72 18.81 17.07 12.12
N LEU A 73 18.63 18.04 11.22
CA LEU A 73 19.75 18.65 10.51
C LEU A 73 20.67 19.30 11.55
N LYS A 74 21.93 18.89 11.58
CA LYS A 74 22.93 19.50 12.46
C LYS A 74 23.35 20.84 11.87
N GLY A 75 23.26 21.88 12.68
CA GLY A 75 23.75 23.21 12.35
C GLY A 75 22.69 24.29 12.55
N PRO A 76 23.12 25.57 12.55
CA PRO A 76 22.19 26.68 12.58
C PRO A 76 21.29 26.65 11.33
N PRO A 77 20.05 27.13 11.43
CA PRO A 77 19.18 27.32 10.27
C PRO A 77 19.92 28.02 9.14
N SER A 78 19.68 27.61 7.90
CA SER A 78 20.28 28.23 6.72
C SER A 78 20.05 29.74 6.68
N GLU A 79 18.95 30.21 7.26
CA GLU A 79 18.62 31.62 7.42
C GLU A 79 19.66 32.39 8.26
N GLU A 80 20.12 31.81 9.38
CA GLU A 80 21.17 32.41 10.21
C GLU A 80 22.51 32.45 9.48
N ILE A 81 22.83 31.39 8.73
CA ILE A 81 24.04 31.33 7.90
C ILE A 81 24.01 32.43 6.83
N ILE A 82 22.89 32.56 6.11
CA ILE A 82 22.71 33.57 5.07
C ILE A 82 22.74 34.99 5.67
N SER A 83 22.13 35.19 6.84
CA SER A 83 22.16 36.46 7.56
C SER A 83 23.60 36.87 7.93
N ALA A 84 24.38 35.95 8.51
CA ALA A 84 25.78 36.20 8.84
C ALA A 84 26.63 36.53 7.59
N MET A 85 26.37 35.88 6.45
CA MET A 85 27.06 36.20 5.19
C MET A 85 26.73 37.61 4.68
N ARG A 86 25.48 38.08 4.86
CA ARG A 86 25.08 39.45 4.48
C ARG A 86 25.74 40.49 5.37
N HIS A 87 25.77 40.27 6.68
CA HIS A 87 26.38 41.19 7.63
C HIS A 87 27.90 41.32 7.42
N LYS A 88 28.60 40.24 7.03
CA LYS A 88 30.03 40.29 6.67
C LYS A 88 30.34 41.04 5.38
N ARG A 89 29.35 41.26 4.49
CA ARG A 89 29.52 42.02 3.24
C ARG A 89 29.33 43.52 3.42
N VAL A 90 28.74 43.95 4.53
CA VAL A 90 28.60 45.37 4.89
C VAL A 90 29.74 45.72 5.84
N ALA A 91 30.93 45.87 5.28
CA ALA A 91 32.13 46.40 5.93
C ALA A 91 32.91 47.23 4.90
#